data_AF-A0A971UZ97-F1
#
_entry.id   AF-A0A971UZ97-F1
#
_cell.length_a   1.000
_cell.length_b   1.000
_cell.length_c   1.000
_cell.angle_alpha   90.00
_cell.angle_beta   90.00
_cell.angle_gamma   90.00
#
_symmetry.space_group_name_H-M   'P 1'
#
loop_
_entity.id
_entity.type
_entity.pdbx_description
1 polymer ?
#
loop_
_entity_poly.entity_id
_entity_poly.type
_entity_poly.pdbx_seq_one_letter_code
_entity_poly.pdbx_strand_id
1 'polypeptide(L)'
;MDCRRAWDLMMKSFDKEISELLESELNTHVNECASCKARFDKLTKVFAFMETAVWQAPADIEKRVMTKLNSVRQKRDFLMPYVIFNFIVFTTIVVYWLDNLLSINIFTFAKDLLNEIVVAYNTSVTIIATYRSFFNTYFVRPTVNIAIIAGIIYGLLSIASFLQKMRRRCVS
;
A
#
# COMPACT_ATOMS: atom_id res chain seq x y z
N MET A 1 -2.87 47.31 -40.17
CA MET A 1 -3.43 45.95 -39.95
C MET A 1 -3.82 45.32 -41.29
N ASP A 2 -3.72 44.00 -41.43
CA ASP A 2 -4.18 43.24 -42.59
C ASP A 2 -5.69 42.92 -42.51
N CYS A 3 -6.36 42.79 -43.66
CA CYS A 3 -7.81 42.59 -43.71
C CYS A 3 -8.28 41.28 -43.04
N ARG A 4 -7.40 40.27 -42.92
CA ARG A 4 -7.73 39.00 -42.26
C ARG A 4 -7.79 39.18 -40.74
N ARG A 5 -6.81 39.87 -40.16
CA ARG A 5 -6.84 40.26 -38.74
C ARG A 5 -7.98 41.21 -38.43
N ALA A 6 -8.29 42.14 -39.33
CA ALA A 6 -9.47 43.00 -39.19
C ALA A 6 -10.77 42.20 -39.07
N TRP A 7 -10.95 41.16 -39.89
CA TRP A 7 -12.12 40.30 -39.84
C TRP A 7 -12.27 39.55 -38.52
N ASP A 8 -11.17 39.03 -37.97
CA ASP A 8 -11.18 38.37 -36.65
C ASP A 8 -11.58 39.34 -35.54
N LEU A 9 -11.02 40.56 -35.57
CA LEU A 9 -11.39 41.61 -34.62
C LEU A 9 -12.85 42.07 -34.79
N MET A 10 -13.40 42.08 -36.01
CA MET A 10 -14.83 42.37 -36.23
C MET A 10 -15.71 41.35 -35.52
N MET A 11 -15.44 40.05 -35.65
CA MET A 11 -16.24 39.02 -34.97
C MET A 11 -16.17 39.18 -33.45
N LYS A 12 -14.96 39.37 -32.90
CA LYS A 12 -14.75 39.64 -31.46
C LYS A 12 -15.46 40.90 -30.98
N SER A 13 -15.55 41.93 -31.83
CA SER A 13 -16.28 43.17 -31.48
C SER A 13 -17.78 42.94 -31.35
N PHE A 14 -18.38 42.11 -32.22
CA PHE A 14 -19.80 41.76 -32.13
C PHE A 14 -20.10 40.87 -30.92
N ASP A 15 -19.17 39.99 -30.54
CA ASP A 15 -19.27 39.16 -29.34
C ASP A 15 -18.96 39.93 -28.03
N LYS A 16 -18.55 41.21 -28.12
CA LYS A 16 -18.10 42.07 -27.00
C LYS A 16 -16.88 41.52 -26.26
N GLU A 17 -16.01 40.81 -26.97
CA GLU A 17 -14.77 40.18 -26.45
C GLU A 17 -13.49 40.95 -26.84
N ILE A 18 -13.61 42.12 -27.44
CA ILE A 18 -12.47 42.95 -27.87
C ILE A 18 -12.02 43.91 -26.77
N SER A 19 -10.71 44.15 -26.64
CA SER A 19 -10.18 45.18 -25.76
C SER A 19 -10.24 46.57 -26.41
N GLU A 20 -10.33 47.64 -25.61
CA GLU A 20 -10.43 49.02 -26.10
C GLU A 20 -9.31 49.40 -27.09
N LEU A 21 -8.08 48.92 -26.83
CA LEU A 21 -6.93 49.17 -27.69
C LEU A 21 -7.13 48.52 -29.07
N LEU A 22 -7.57 47.25 -29.11
CA LEU A 22 -7.82 46.53 -30.35
C LEU A 22 -9.05 47.07 -31.10
N GLU A 23 -10.04 47.57 -30.37
CA GLU A 23 -11.21 48.23 -30.95
C GLU A 23 -10.81 49.53 -31.65
N SER A 24 -9.93 50.33 -31.05
CA SER A 24 -9.38 51.53 -31.69
C SER A 24 -8.57 51.21 -32.97
N GLU A 25 -7.78 50.13 -32.94
CA GLU A 25 -7.01 49.64 -34.09
C GLU A 25 -7.95 49.16 -35.21
N LEU A 26 -9.01 48.43 -34.86
CA LEU A 26 -10.05 47.98 -35.78
C LEU A 26 -10.78 49.17 -36.41
N ASN A 27 -11.23 50.14 -35.62
CA ASN A 27 -11.95 51.32 -36.09
C ASN A 27 -11.10 52.13 -37.08
N THR A 28 -9.81 52.28 -36.79
CA THR A 28 -8.87 52.93 -37.71
C THR A 28 -8.82 52.20 -39.06
N HIS A 29 -8.63 50.87 -39.04
CA HIS A 29 -8.56 50.08 -40.27
C HIS A 29 -9.89 50.06 -41.05
N VAL A 30 -11.03 49.99 -40.36
CA VAL A 30 -12.36 50.02 -40.98
C VAL A 30 -12.61 51.36 -41.67
N ASN A 31 -12.11 52.46 -41.13
CA ASN A 31 -12.23 53.77 -41.76
C ASN A 31 -11.32 53.93 -42.99
N GLU A 32 -10.15 53.31 -42.98
CA GLU A 32 -9.17 53.38 -44.07
C GLU A 32 -9.43 52.38 -45.21
N CYS A 33 -10.01 51.21 -44.89
CA CYS A 33 -10.20 50.12 -45.84
C CYS A 33 -11.66 49.97 -46.27
N ALA A 34 -11.98 50.40 -47.49
CA ALA A 34 -13.35 50.38 -48.03
C ALA A 34 -14.01 48.99 -48.06
N SER A 35 -13.23 47.92 -48.30
CA SER A 35 -13.76 46.55 -48.32
C SER A 35 -14.13 46.05 -46.92
N CYS A 36 -13.30 46.35 -45.92
CA CYS A 36 -13.58 46.07 -44.52
C CYS A 36 -14.77 46.89 -44.01
N LYS A 37 -14.87 48.17 -44.38
CA LYS A 37 -16.00 49.04 -44.07
C LYS A 37 -17.33 48.47 -44.57
N ALA A 38 -17.39 48.13 -45.85
CA ALA A 38 -18.60 47.59 -46.45
C ALA A 38 -19.07 46.29 -45.78
N ARG A 39 -18.13 45.44 -45.35
CA ARG A 39 -18.44 44.20 -44.61
C ARG A 39 -18.95 44.49 -43.20
N PHE A 40 -18.27 45.38 -42.48
CA PHE A 40 -18.66 45.80 -41.15
C PHE A 40 -20.08 46.39 -41.14
N ASP A 41 -20.35 47.37 -42.02
CA ASP A 41 -21.67 47.99 -42.14
C ASP A 41 -22.77 46.98 -42.48
N LYS A 42 -22.47 45.99 -43.33
CA LYS A 42 -23.41 44.92 -43.68
C LYS A 42 -23.72 44.02 -42.48
N LEU A 43 -22.71 43.63 -41.71
CA LEU A 43 -22.89 42.83 -40.50
C LEU A 43 -23.66 43.61 -39.44
N THR A 44 -23.29 44.87 -39.18
CA THR A 44 -23.99 45.74 -38.23
C THR A 44 -25.47 45.88 -38.57
N LYS A 45 -25.81 46.02 -39.86
CA LYS A 45 -27.22 46.03 -40.31
C LYS A 45 -27.94 44.72 -40.01
N VAL A 46 -27.29 43.58 -40.24
CA VAL A 46 -27.88 42.26 -39.98
C VAL A 46 -28.09 42.05 -38.48
N PHE A 47 -27.11 42.40 -37.64
CA PHE A 47 -27.24 42.31 -36.18
C PHE A 47 -28.33 43.23 -35.64
N ALA A 48 -28.37 44.49 -36.08
CA ALA A 48 -29.44 45.43 -35.69
C ALA A 48 -30.83 44.93 -36.10
N PHE A 49 -30.95 44.31 -37.28
CA PHE A 49 -32.19 43.68 -37.71
C PHE A 49 -32.56 42.48 -36.82
N MET A 50 -31.59 41.62 -36.47
CA MET A 50 -31.83 40.47 -35.60
C MET A 50 -32.24 40.89 -34.18
N GLU A 51 -31.66 41.96 -33.64
CA GLU A 51 -31.98 42.49 -32.31
C GLU A 51 -33.38 43.12 -32.24
N THR A 52 -33.82 43.75 -33.33
CA THR A 52 -35.14 44.41 -33.40
C THR A 52 -36.27 43.45 -33.78
N ALA A 53 -35.94 42.31 -34.40
CA ALA A 53 -36.92 41.29 -34.75
C ALA A 53 -37.40 40.53 -33.50
N VAL A 54 -38.71 40.51 -33.29
CA VAL A 54 -39.36 39.69 -32.26
C VAL A 54 -39.44 38.25 -32.78
N TRP A 55 -38.40 37.47 -32.50
CA TRP A 55 -38.37 36.05 -32.84
C TRP A 55 -39.26 35.27 -31.87
N GLN A 56 -40.39 34.77 -32.37
CA GLN A 56 -41.15 33.77 -31.62
C GLN A 56 -40.46 32.42 -31.75
N ALA A 57 -40.11 31.84 -30.60
CA ALA A 57 -39.61 30.49 -30.57
C ALA A 57 -40.71 29.51 -31.00
N PRO A 58 -40.39 28.41 -31.70
CA PRO A 58 -41.36 27.37 -32.02
C PRO A 58 -42.06 26.88 -30.75
N ALA A 59 -43.39 26.73 -30.81
CA ALA A 59 -44.21 26.38 -29.64
C ALA A 59 -43.82 25.05 -28.96
N ASP A 60 -43.07 24.20 -29.66
CA ASP A 60 -42.63 22.88 -29.20
C ASP A 60 -41.17 22.85 -28.69
N ILE A 61 -40.44 23.98 -28.72
CA ILE A 61 -39.04 24.06 -28.27
C ILE A 61 -38.89 23.67 -26.81
N GLU A 62 -39.74 24.21 -25.94
CA GLU A 62 -39.70 23.97 -24.50
C GLU A 62 -39.97 22.49 -24.21
N LYS A 63 -41.02 21.94 -24.84
CA LYS A 63 -41.37 20.52 -24.73
C LYS A 63 -40.23 19.62 -25.17
N ARG A 64 -39.56 19.91 -26.30
CA ARG A 64 -38.42 19.12 -26.78
C ARG A 64 -37.22 19.20 -25.85
N VAL A 65 -36.88 20.40 -25.36
CA VAL A 65 -35.75 20.63 -24.46
C VAL A 65 -35.98 19.93 -23.13
N MET A 66 -37.17 20.08 -22.54
CA MET A 66 -37.50 19.46 -21.25
C MET A 66 -37.57 17.94 -21.35
N THR A 67 -38.11 17.38 -22.44
CA THR A 67 -38.11 15.93 -22.66
C THR A 67 -36.69 15.36 -22.70
N LYS A 68 -35.77 16.06 -23.38
CA LYS A 68 -34.38 15.62 -23.49
C LYS A 68 -33.63 15.76 -22.17
N LEU A 69 -33.81 16.86 -21.45
CA LEU A 69 -33.25 17.06 -20.10
C LEU A 69 -33.69 15.96 -19.13
N ASN A 70 -34.98 15.62 -19.12
CA ASN A 70 -35.51 14.58 -18.25
C ASN A 70 -34.93 13.20 -18.58
N SER A 71 -34.76 12.87 -19.87
CA SER A 71 -34.14 11.60 -20.28
C SER A 71 -32.68 11.46 -19.83
N VAL A 72 -31.93 12.57 -19.75
CA VAL A 72 -30.55 12.59 -19.25
C VAL A 72 -30.50 12.50 -17.73
N ARG A 73 -31.42 13.18 -17.04
CA ARG A 73 -31.51 13.17 -15.58
C ARG A 73 -31.90 11.79 -15.05
N GLN A 74 -32.80 11.10 -15.73
CA GLN A 74 -33.25 9.76 -15.36
C GLN A 74 -32.17 8.68 -15.53
N LYS A 75 -31.15 8.92 -16.37
CA LYS A 75 -30.04 7.98 -16.60
C LYS A 75 -28.87 8.15 -15.62
N ARG A 76 -28.86 9.24 -14.84
CA ARG A 76 -27.93 9.43 -13.73
C ARG A 76 -28.61 8.95 -12.46
N ASP A 77 -28.64 7.64 -12.27
CA ASP A 77 -29.10 7.04 -11.03
C ASP A 77 -28.36 7.68 -9.84
N PHE A 78 -29.11 8.48 -9.10
CA PHE A 78 -28.66 9.38 -8.04
C PHE A 78 -28.03 8.65 -6.85
N LEU A 79 -28.13 7.31 -6.83
CA LEU A 79 -27.62 6.43 -5.78
C LEU A 79 -26.16 5.99 -6.00
N MET A 80 -25.63 6.10 -7.23
CA MET A 80 -24.33 5.52 -7.55
C MET A 80 -23.16 6.10 -6.73
N PRO A 81 -23.05 7.43 -6.51
CA PRO A 81 -21.95 7.99 -5.71
C PRO A 81 -22.06 7.65 -4.21
N TYR A 82 -23.29 7.66 -3.68
CA TYR A 82 -23.53 7.40 -2.26
C TYR A 82 -23.27 5.94 -1.90
N VAL A 83 -23.66 4.99 -2.75
CA VAL A 83 -23.44 3.55 -2.49
C VAL A 83 -21.96 3.20 -2.62
N ILE A 84 -21.28 3.72 -3.65
CA ILE A 84 -19.84 3.44 -3.88
C ILE A 84 -18.99 3.98 -2.73
N PHE A 85 -19.23 5.21 -2.29
CA PHE A 85 -18.44 5.81 -1.21
C PHE A 85 -18.60 5.06 0.11
N ASN A 86 -19.83 4.72 0.49
CA ASN A 86 -20.09 3.96 1.72
C ASN A 86 -19.46 2.56 1.67
N PHE A 87 -19.46 1.91 0.51
CA PHE A 87 -18.82 0.59 0.35
C PHE A 87 -17.30 0.65 0.56
N ILE A 88 -16.64 1.69 0.03
CA ILE A 88 -15.19 1.90 0.21
C ILE A 88 -14.85 2.15 1.69
N VAL A 89 -15.61 3.01 2.37
CA VAL A 89 -15.40 3.28 3.80
C VAL A 89 -15.64 2.01 4.63
N PHE A 90 -16.69 1.25 4.34
CA PHE A 90 -16.98 0.02 5.06
C PHE A 90 -15.88 -1.03 4.88
N THR A 91 -15.41 -1.25 3.65
CA THR A 91 -14.36 -2.23 3.36
C THR A 91 -13.04 -1.88 4.04
N THR A 92 -12.66 -0.61 4.07
CA THR A 92 -11.43 -0.18 4.78
C THR A 92 -11.51 -0.42 6.30
N ILE A 93 -12.65 -0.14 6.92
CA ILE A 93 -12.87 -0.43 8.36
C ILE A 93 -12.77 -1.93 8.64
N VAL A 94 -13.40 -2.76 7.81
CA VAL A 94 -13.38 -4.22 7.98
C VAL A 94 -11.97 -4.78 7.85
N VAL A 95 -11.20 -4.34 6.84
CA VAL A 95 -9.81 -4.77 6.66
C VAL A 95 -8.93 -4.36 7.83
N TYR A 96 -9.06 -3.12 8.31
CA TYR A 96 -8.32 -2.64 9.47
C TYR A 96 -8.63 -3.46 10.73
N TRP A 97 -9.90 -3.76 10.96
CA TRP A 97 -10.32 -4.54 12.13
C TRP A 97 -9.81 -5.99 12.07
N LEU A 98 -9.85 -6.62 10.90
CA LEU A 98 -9.30 -7.95 10.65
C LEU A 98 -7.78 -8.00 10.87
N ASP A 99 -7.04 -7.03 10.34
CA ASP A 99 -5.59 -6.96 10.50
C ASP A 99 -5.21 -6.81 11.97
N ASN A 100 -5.92 -5.94 12.70
CA ASN A 100 -5.70 -5.73 14.12
C ASN A 100 -6.00 -6.98 14.96
N LEU A 101 -7.10 -7.68 14.66
CA LEU A 101 -7.45 -8.93 15.34
C LEU A 101 -6.43 -10.05 15.07
N LEU A 102 -6.03 -10.24 13.81
CA LEU A 102 -5.12 -11.32 13.44
C LEU A 102 -3.71 -11.03 13.95
N SER A 103 -3.21 -9.81 13.77
CA SER A 103 -1.84 -9.44 14.15
C SER A 103 -1.64 -9.47 15.66
N ILE A 104 -2.55 -8.89 16.45
CA ILE A 104 -2.38 -8.82 17.90
C ILE A 104 -2.60 -10.19 18.55
N ASN A 105 -3.68 -10.91 18.23
CA ASN A 105 -4.01 -12.15 18.93
C ASN A 105 -3.12 -13.33 18.53
N ILE A 106 -2.78 -13.48 17.25
CA ILE A 106 -1.96 -14.62 16.80
C ILE A 106 -0.51 -14.42 17.23
N PHE A 107 0.03 -13.21 17.13
CA PHE A 107 1.41 -12.94 17.50
C PHE A 107 1.66 -13.09 19.00
N THR A 108 0.74 -12.59 19.83
CA THR A 108 0.84 -12.76 21.30
C THR A 108 0.75 -14.23 21.69
N PHE A 109 -0.24 -14.96 21.16
CA PHE A 109 -0.39 -16.39 21.41
C PHE A 109 0.84 -17.21 20.96
N ALA A 110 1.36 -16.95 19.76
CA ALA A 110 2.54 -17.65 19.25
C ALA A 110 3.78 -17.35 20.10
N LYS A 111 3.95 -16.10 20.56
CA LYS A 111 5.05 -15.69 21.43
C LYS A 111 4.97 -16.37 22.79
N ASP A 112 3.78 -16.48 23.36
CA ASP A 112 3.58 -17.14 24.66
C ASP A 112 3.87 -18.65 24.58
N LEU A 113 3.39 -19.32 23.54
CA LEU A 113 3.71 -20.74 23.28
C LEU A 113 5.22 -20.97 23.11
N LEU A 114 5.90 -20.12 22.32
CA LEU A 114 7.35 -20.23 22.13
C LEU A 114 8.11 -20.02 23.44
N ASN A 115 7.71 -19.04 24.25
CA ASN A 115 8.32 -18.79 25.55
C ASN A 115 8.14 -19.99 26.48
N GLU A 116 6.95 -20.57 26.53
CA GLU A 116 6.66 -21.74 27.36
C GLU A 116 7.48 -22.97 26.91
N ILE A 117 7.60 -23.21 25.60
CA ILE A 117 8.47 -24.26 25.04
C ILE A 117 9.94 -24.02 25.40
N VAL A 118 10.43 -22.78 25.29
CA VAL A 118 11.81 -22.44 25.64
C VAL A 118 12.07 -22.66 27.13
N VAL A 119 11.12 -22.30 28.00
CA VAL A 119 11.22 -22.55 29.45
C VAL A 119 11.22 -24.06 29.73
N ALA A 120 10.32 -24.84 29.12
CA ALA A 120 10.29 -26.30 29.25
C ALA A 120 11.58 -26.96 28.75
N TYR A 121 12.15 -26.46 27.65
CA TYR A 121 13.42 -26.96 27.14
C TYR A 121 14.59 -26.66 28.09
N ASN A 122 14.71 -25.40 28.55
CA ASN A 122 15.79 -25.01 29.46
C ASN A 122 15.72 -25.74 30.80
N THR A 123 14.51 -25.95 31.33
CA THR A 123 14.31 -26.75 32.54
C THR A 123 14.69 -28.21 32.30
N SER A 124 14.32 -28.80 31.17
CA SER A 124 14.71 -30.17 30.80
C SER A 124 16.22 -30.33 30.68
N VAL A 125 16.90 -29.39 30.01
CA VAL A 125 18.37 -29.38 29.91
C VAL A 125 19.01 -29.29 31.30
N THR A 126 18.47 -28.45 32.18
CA THR A 126 18.95 -28.30 33.56
C THR A 126 18.77 -29.61 34.35
N ILE A 127 17.61 -30.25 34.25
CA ILE A 127 17.34 -31.53 34.92
C ILE A 127 18.30 -32.62 34.42
N ILE A 128 18.52 -32.70 33.11
CA ILE A 128 19.46 -33.66 32.51
C ILE A 128 20.89 -33.40 32.99
N ALA A 129 21.32 -32.14 33.04
CA ALA A 129 22.63 -31.76 33.52
C ALA A 129 22.83 -32.14 35.01
N THR A 130 21.83 -31.85 35.85
CA THR A 130 21.85 -32.22 37.28
C THR A 130 21.87 -33.73 37.45
N TYR A 131 21.04 -34.47 36.69
CA TYR A 131 21.02 -35.93 36.71
C TYR A 131 22.38 -36.52 36.30
N ARG A 132 22.97 -36.01 35.21
CA ARG A 132 24.30 -36.43 34.75
C ARG A 132 25.37 -36.16 35.80
N SER A 133 25.33 -35.00 36.45
CA SER A 133 26.26 -34.64 37.53
C SER A 133 26.13 -35.58 38.73
N PHE A 134 24.89 -35.88 39.13
CA PHE A 134 24.60 -36.84 40.20
C PHE A 134 25.14 -38.23 39.86
N PHE A 135 24.81 -38.75 38.68
CA PHE A 135 25.25 -40.09 38.25
C PHE A 135 26.79 -40.19 38.19
N ASN A 136 27.44 -39.16 37.66
CA ASN A 136 28.90 -39.15 37.58
C ASN A 136 29.56 -39.13 38.96
N THR A 137 29.01 -38.36 39.89
CA THR A 137 29.57 -38.18 41.24
C THR A 137 29.36 -39.43 42.10
N TYR A 138 28.18 -40.03 42.07
CA TYR A 138 27.82 -41.13 42.98
C TYR A 138 28.06 -42.53 42.40
N PHE A 139 27.96 -42.71 41.08
CA PHE A 139 28.13 -44.03 40.47
C PHE A 139 29.45 -44.15 39.72
N VAL A 140 29.72 -43.27 38.76
CA VAL A 140 30.88 -43.41 37.88
C VAL A 140 32.20 -43.22 38.63
N ARG A 141 32.35 -42.13 39.39
CA ARG A 141 33.59 -41.88 40.15
C ARG A 141 33.91 -43.00 41.15
N PRO A 142 32.99 -43.47 42.01
CA PRO A 142 33.28 -44.55 42.93
C PRO A 142 33.58 -45.87 42.24
N THR A 143 32.84 -46.24 41.19
CA THR A 143 33.09 -47.50 40.46
C THR A 143 34.45 -47.49 39.77
N VAL A 144 34.84 -46.38 39.14
CA VAL A 144 36.17 -46.21 38.54
C VAL A 144 37.26 -46.29 39.61
N ASN A 145 37.07 -45.62 40.76
CA ASN A 145 38.04 -45.67 41.87
C ASN A 145 38.21 -47.10 42.41
N ILE A 146 37.10 -47.83 42.60
CA ILE A 146 37.12 -49.23 43.05
C ILE A 146 37.84 -50.11 42.02
N ALA A 147 37.56 -49.94 40.73
CA ALA A 147 38.20 -50.69 39.65
C ALA A 147 39.72 -50.43 39.60
N ILE A 148 40.16 -49.17 39.79
CA ILE A 148 41.58 -48.81 39.86
C ILE A 148 42.24 -49.50 41.06
N ILE A 149 41.63 -49.43 42.26
CA ILE A 149 42.17 -50.08 43.47
C ILE A 149 42.28 -51.59 43.28
N ALA A 150 41.21 -52.24 42.76
CA ALA A 150 41.21 -53.67 42.48
C ALA A 150 42.29 -54.06 41.46
N GLY A 151 42.48 -53.24 40.42
CA GLY A 151 43.54 -53.43 39.42
C GLY A 151 44.94 -53.34 40.02
N ILE A 152 45.19 -52.37 40.91
CA ILE A 152 46.47 -52.23 41.62
C ILE A 152 46.74 -53.47 42.50
N ILE A 153 45.76 -53.92 43.28
CA ILE A 153 45.89 -55.10 44.15
C ILE A 153 46.21 -56.34 43.30
N TYR A 154 45.46 -56.56 42.22
CA TYR A 154 45.67 -57.70 41.32
C TYR A 154 47.05 -57.63 40.65
N GLY A 155 47.49 -56.45 40.22
CA GLY A 155 48.82 -56.23 39.65
C GLY A 155 49.95 -56.56 40.64
N LEU A 156 49.85 -56.08 41.89
CA LEU A 156 50.82 -56.37 42.94
C LEU A 156 50.88 -57.88 43.28
N LEU A 157 49.72 -58.54 43.39
CA LEU A 157 49.65 -59.99 43.60
C LEU A 157 50.28 -60.77 42.44
N SER A 158 50.03 -60.33 41.21
CA SER A 158 50.63 -60.93 40.01
C SER A 158 52.15 -60.81 40.03
N ILE A 159 52.69 -59.62 40.32
CA ILE A 159 54.13 -59.38 40.45
C ILE A 159 54.74 -60.23 41.58
N ALA A 160 54.10 -60.29 42.75
CA ALA A 160 54.55 -61.10 43.87
C ALA A 160 54.59 -62.60 43.51
N SER A 161 53.56 -63.09 42.81
CA SER A 161 53.50 -64.49 42.34
C SER A 161 54.62 -64.79 41.34
N PHE A 162 54.93 -63.85 40.45
CA PHE A 162 56.00 -63.97 39.47
C PHE A 162 57.38 -64.00 40.16
N LEU A 163 57.62 -63.10 41.12
CA LEU A 163 58.85 -63.07 41.92
C LEU A 163 59.04 -64.34 42.75
N GLN A 164 57.97 -64.88 43.36
CA GLN A 164 58.04 -66.17 44.06
C GLN A 164 58.40 -67.32 43.10
N LYS A 165 57.82 -67.33 41.90
CA LYS A 165 58.14 -68.33 40.86
C LYS A 165 59.60 -68.25 40.41
N MET A 166 60.15 -67.04 40.26
CA MET A 166 61.57 -66.83 39.96
C MET A 166 62.47 -67.27 41.11
N ARG A 167 62.13 -66.93 42.36
CA ARG A 167 62.90 -67.35 43.55
C ARG A 167 62.99 -68.87 43.67
N ARG A 168 61.90 -69.61 43.40
CA ARG A 168 61.93 -71.08 43.39
C ARG A 168 62.88 -71.67 42.34
N ARG A 169 63.11 -70.99 41.21
CA ARG A 169 64.02 -71.45 40.16
C ARG A 169 65.51 -71.19 40.47
N CYS A 170 65.83 -70.22 41.33
CA CYS A 170 67.23 -69.94 41.71
C CYS A 170 67.72 -70.74 42.93
N VAL A 171 66.84 -71.49 43.61
CA VAL A 171 67.17 -72.28 44.82
C VAL A 171 67.19 -73.80 44.54
N SER A 172 66.92 -74.22 43.29
CA SER A 172 67.17 -75.59 42.81
C SER A 172 68.39 -75.62 41.92
#